data_AF-A0A972CC07-F1
#
_entry.id   AF-A0A972CC07-F1
#
_cell.length_a   1.000
_cell.length_b   1.000
_cell.length_c   1.000
_cell.angle_alpha   90.00
_cell.angle_beta   90.00
_cell.angle_gamma   90.00
#
_symmetry.space_group_name_H-M   'P 1'
#
loop_
_entity.id
_entity.type
_entity.pdbx_description
1 polymer ?
#
loop_
_entity_poly.entity_id
_entity_poly.type
_entity_poly.pdbx_seq_one_letter_code
_entity_poly.pdbx_strand_id
1 'polypeptide(L)'
;MKKNLAIREVIFIKDSFKQSFVFFKDNNENLIFDKVNVENNSTVIDKDVLDFSAAIDENNRLHLIYIHKKGDLIYGIYSDKSWQKRTIGKFDIQSNTYRHLTLYVHNNIVNIFYVSANLINLNLWTIEHIVKQKNKWQKHIVANIFSEKAVDPFFIDRDEFGNIHLVYSGKEYNNYNIYYLFYNIFTKRWATTPTQISSSLSNNTLPYLFVDSHNNIHILWYSSNNRDYFLNYKRYSSIGDSRYQWKEIKLPKILGYNYPALMFEKYNNLNIVYISQEEIFNLVSKDYGINWFLDNKRHMEQDPVYLIKYYNLTLNRRENKLNHYYGNIDNGSISFYFDDFHEDLLDKNLITEADLDKEKRELEDLKDTLLDLQKQLSAIKEDMESIKNKLQDIEEKALSKKSFLNIRW
;
A
#
# COMPACT_ATOMS: atom_id res chain seq x y z
N MET A 1 -32.29 9.04 8.07
CA MET A 1 -31.18 9.94 8.50
C MET A 1 -29.88 9.25 8.16
N LYS A 2 -29.00 9.86 7.35
CA LYS A 2 -27.68 9.28 7.07
C LYS A 2 -26.87 9.33 8.37
N LYS A 3 -26.61 8.17 8.99
CA LYS A 3 -25.58 8.06 10.04
C LYS A 3 -24.28 8.60 9.44
N ASN A 4 -23.70 9.61 10.08
CA ASN A 4 -22.39 10.11 9.73
C ASN A 4 -21.39 9.07 10.26
N LEU A 5 -21.09 8.06 9.45
CA LEU A 5 -20.19 6.98 9.81
C LEU A 5 -18.77 7.54 9.74
N ALA A 6 -18.24 7.95 10.90
CA ALA A 6 -16.87 8.40 11.01
C ALA A 6 -15.96 7.18 10.83
N ILE A 7 -15.33 7.06 9.65
CA ILE A 7 -14.28 6.09 9.41
C ILE A 7 -13.15 6.39 10.40
N ARG A 8 -12.85 5.43 11.26
CA ARG A 8 -11.66 5.49 12.13
C ARG A 8 -10.52 4.82 11.38
N GLU A 9 -9.42 5.54 11.23
CA GLU A 9 -8.21 5.01 10.62
C GLU A 9 -7.47 4.12 11.62
N VAL A 10 -7.19 2.90 11.17
CA VAL A 10 -6.40 1.90 11.90
C VAL A 10 -5.34 1.40 10.96
N ILE A 11 -4.16 1.09 11.50
CA ILE A 11 -3.07 0.52 10.71
C ILE A 11 -2.78 -0.87 11.26
N PHE A 12 -2.93 -1.87 10.38
CA PHE A 12 -2.58 -3.25 10.66
C PHE A 12 -1.31 -3.60 9.90
N ILE A 13 -0.34 -4.16 10.61
CA ILE A 13 0.95 -4.56 10.06
C ILE A 13 1.20 -6.01 10.42
N LYS A 14 1.53 -6.83 9.42
CA LYS A 14 2.03 -8.19 9.58
C LYS A 14 3.46 -8.29 9.09
N ASP A 15 4.37 -8.67 9.99
CA ASP A 15 5.79 -8.84 9.66
C ASP A 15 6.07 -10.18 8.95
N SER A 16 7.30 -10.38 8.49
CA SER A 16 7.69 -11.63 7.81
C SER A 16 7.68 -12.86 8.72
N PHE A 17 7.66 -12.67 10.05
CA PHE A 17 7.55 -13.73 11.05
C PHE A 17 6.09 -14.05 11.43
N LYS A 18 5.12 -13.52 10.67
CA LYS A 18 3.67 -13.64 10.92
C LYS A 18 3.21 -12.99 12.24
N GLN A 19 4.01 -12.09 12.83
CA GLN A 19 3.57 -11.29 13.97
C GLN A 19 2.72 -10.13 13.47
N SER A 20 1.63 -9.88 14.17
CA SER A 20 0.66 -8.84 13.82
C SER A 20 0.66 -7.71 14.84
N PHE A 21 0.62 -6.49 14.32
CA PHE A 21 0.71 -5.25 15.06
C PHE A 21 -0.42 -4.31 14.64
N VAL A 22 -0.99 -3.61 15.60
CA VAL A 22 -2.09 -2.67 15.36
C VAL A 22 -1.71 -1.31 15.94
N PHE A 23 -1.96 -0.27 15.17
CA PHE A 23 -1.85 1.12 15.59
C PHE A 23 -3.19 1.80 15.43
N PHE A 24 -3.65 2.46 16.48
CA PHE A 24 -4.88 3.23 16.46
C PHE A 24 -4.82 4.38 17.47
N LYS A 25 -5.71 5.34 17.30
CA LYS A 25 -5.93 6.42 18.27
C LYS A 25 -7.16 6.11 19.11
N ASP A 26 -7.00 6.11 20.43
CA ASP A 26 -8.14 5.90 21.33
C ASP A 26 -9.05 7.15 21.41
N ASN A 27 -10.16 7.07 22.14
CA ASN A 27 -11.10 8.18 22.29
C ASN A 27 -10.50 9.39 23.06
N ASN A 28 -9.39 9.19 23.78
CA ASN A 28 -8.66 10.22 24.51
C ASN A 28 -7.48 10.79 23.70
N GLU A 29 -7.42 10.49 22.40
CA GLU A 29 -6.35 10.89 21.49
C GLU A 29 -4.95 10.37 21.86
N ASN A 30 -4.89 9.27 22.61
CA ASN A 30 -3.65 8.53 22.84
C ASN A 30 -3.35 7.66 21.62
N LEU A 31 -2.08 7.64 21.21
CA LEU A 31 -1.61 6.72 20.19
C LEU A 31 -1.26 5.38 20.83
N ILE A 32 -2.00 4.35 20.43
CA ILE A 32 -1.90 2.99 20.97
C ILE A 32 -1.15 2.09 19.99
N PHE A 33 -0.31 1.22 20.53
CA PHE A 33 0.36 0.13 19.81
C PHE A 33 0.08 -1.20 20.51
N ASP A 34 -0.56 -2.11 19.77
CA ASP A 34 -0.95 -3.43 20.23
C ASP A 34 -0.24 -4.51 19.42
N LYS A 35 0.15 -5.59 20.11
CA LYS A 35 0.61 -6.83 19.49
C LYS A 35 -0.55 -7.83 19.55
N VAL A 36 -1.04 -8.25 18.39
CA VAL A 36 -2.19 -9.16 18.27
C VAL A 36 -1.83 -10.53 18.84
N ASN A 37 -2.80 -11.21 19.45
CA ASN A 37 -2.66 -12.56 20.02
C ASN A 37 -1.64 -12.68 21.17
N VAL A 38 -1.34 -11.59 21.86
CA VAL A 38 -0.59 -11.60 23.12
C VAL A 38 -1.35 -10.82 24.18
N GLU A 39 -1.78 -11.50 25.24
CA GLU A 39 -2.54 -10.87 26.34
C GLU A 39 -1.79 -9.68 26.95
N ASN A 40 -2.52 -8.59 27.25
CA ASN A 40 -2.04 -7.39 27.96
C ASN A 40 -0.86 -6.62 27.32
N ASN A 41 -0.70 -6.66 26.00
CA ASN A 41 0.40 -5.96 25.31
C ASN A 41 0.02 -4.61 24.65
N SER A 42 -1.09 -4.01 25.06
CA SER A 42 -1.43 -2.66 24.61
C SER A 42 -0.53 -1.62 25.28
N THR A 43 0.13 -0.81 24.46
CA THR A 43 1.05 0.23 24.95
C THR A 43 0.65 1.60 24.43
N VAL A 44 0.59 2.58 25.33
CA VAL A 44 0.44 3.98 24.95
C VAL A 44 1.80 4.49 24.49
N ILE A 45 1.95 4.78 23.20
CA ILE A 45 3.19 5.32 22.63
C ILE A 45 3.37 6.79 23.02
N ASP A 46 2.29 7.56 22.92
CA ASP A 46 2.25 8.98 23.26
C ASP A 46 0.81 9.45 23.48
N LYS A 47 0.66 10.62 24.11
CA LYS A 47 -0.63 11.27 24.36
C LYS A 47 -0.79 12.52 23.49
N ASP A 48 -2.01 13.03 23.39
CA ASP A 48 -2.31 14.26 22.66
C ASP A 48 -1.86 14.22 21.18
N VAL A 49 -2.15 13.12 20.49
CA VAL A 49 -1.75 12.92 19.09
C VAL A 49 -2.82 13.44 18.14
N LEU A 50 -2.45 14.37 17.26
CA LEU A 50 -3.33 14.91 16.23
C LEU A 50 -3.59 13.87 15.14
N ASP A 51 -2.53 13.37 14.53
CA ASP A 51 -2.56 12.45 13.39
C ASP A 51 -1.32 11.54 13.42
N PHE A 52 -1.42 10.33 12.86
CA PHE A 52 -0.33 9.35 12.87
C PHE A 52 -0.34 8.46 11.62
N SER A 53 0.81 7.85 11.33
CA SER A 53 0.92 6.81 10.32
C SER A 53 2.04 5.85 10.68
N ALA A 54 1.88 4.59 10.30
CA ALA A 54 2.86 3.54 10.53
C ALA A 54 3.13 2.76 9.23
N ALA A 55 4.30 2.14 9.17
CA ALA A 55 4.75 1.30 8.08
C ALA A 55 5.75 0.26 8.61
N ILE A 56 6.08 -0.73 7.79
CA ILE A 56 7.14 -1.70 8.06
C ILE A 56 8.11 -1.70 6.89
N ASP A 57 9.40 -1.84 7.17
CA ASP A 57 10.42 -1.98 6.12
C ASP A 57 10.78 -3.45 5.85
N GLU A 58 11.54 -3.66 4.77
CA GLU A 58 12.04 -4.98 4.33
C GLU A 58 12.87 -5.72 5.42
N ASN A 59 13.31 -5.03 6.47
CA ASN A 59 14.10 -5.60 7.57
C ASN A 59 13.24 -5.87 8.83
N ASN A 60 11.91 -5.90 8.71
CA ASN A 60 10.95 -6.03 9.80
C ASN A 60 11.00 -4.91 10.85
N ARG A 61 11.51 -3.72 10.51
CA ARG A 61 11.50 -2.58 11.43
C ARG A 61 10.18 -1.85 11.28
N LEU A 62 9.47 -1.68 12.39
CA LEU A 62 8.28 -0.84 12.41
C LEU A 62 8.71 0.62 12.44
N HIS A 63 8.13 1.40 11.54
CA HIS A 63 8.30 2.83 11.44
C HIS A 63 7.00 3.52 11.80
N LEU A 64 7.11 4.61 12.55
CA LEU A 64 5.99 5.40 13.01
C LEU A 64 6.27 6.88 12.78
N ILE A 65 5.27 7.63 12.33
CA ILE A 65 5.26 9.08 12.29
C ILE A 65 3.99 9.57 12.96
N TYR A 66 4.08 10.64 13.74
CA TYR A 66 2.89 11.29 14.30
C TYR A 66 3.12 12.77 14.56
N ILE A 67 2.01 13.52 14.60
CA ILE A 67 1.99 14.94 14.94
C ILE A 67 1.43 15.06 16.36
N HIS A 68 2.22 15.55 17.30
CA HIS A 68 1.73 15.89 18.64
C HIS A 68 0.93 17.21 18.56
N LYS A 69 -0.09 17.39 19.41
CA LYS A 69 -0.84 18.66 19.63
C LYS A 69 -0.01 19.87 20.03
N LYS A 70 1.30 19.73 20.24
CA LYS A 70 2.25 20.84 20.42
C LYS A 70 2.89 21.26 19.09
N GLY A 71 2.54 20.61 17.98
CA GLY A 71 3.11 20.80 16.65
C GLY A 71 4.36 19.97 16.36
N ASP A 72 4.85 19.15 17.29
CA ASP A 72 6.05 18.34 17.04
C ASP A 72 5.72 17.19 16.06
N LEU A 73 6.48 17.12 14.95
CA LEU A 73 6.46 15.99 14.03
C LEU A 73 7.51 14.98 14.50
N ILE A 74 7.06 13.84 15.01
CA ILE A 74 7.91 12.86 15.69
C ILE A 74 7.95 11.59 14.87
N TYR A 75 9.17 11.15 14.56
CA TYR A 75 9.45 9.90 13.86
C TYR A 75 10.03 8.88 14.82
N GLY A 76 9.48 7.67 14.82
CA GLY A 76 9.87 6.56 15.67
C GLY A 76 10.24 5.33 14.87
N ILE A 77 11.23 4.58 15.38
CA ILE A 77 11.54 3.23 14.91
C ILE A 77 11.43 2.28 16.10
N TYR A 78 10.73 1.16 15.92
CA TYR A 78 10.68 0.11 16.92
C TYR A 78 11.91 -0.79 16.77
N SER A 79 12.77 -0.80 17.80
CA SER A 79 13.97 -1.65 17.88
C SER A 79 14.13 -2.15 19.32
N ASP A 80 14.59 -3.39 19.49
CA ASP A 80 14.91 -3.96 20.81
C ASP A 80 13.76 -3.83 21.82
N LYS A 81 12.54 -4.12 21.35
CA LYS A 81 11.27 -4.03 22.12
C LYS A 81 10.90 -2.61 22.60
N SER A 82 11.54 -1.56 22.08
CA SER A 82 11.29 -0.17 22.49
C SER A 82 11.18 0.79 21.30
N TRP A 83 10.50 1.91 21.50
CA TRP A 83 10.37 2.96 20.49
C TRP A 83 11.52 3.97 20.61
N GLN A 84 12.37 4.04 19.59
CA GLN A 84 13.38 5.09 19.46
C GLN A 84 12.78 6.27 18.71
N LYS A 85 12.37 7.30 19.45
CA LYS A 85 11.66 8.48 18.92
C LYS A 85 12.60 9.67 18.72
N ARG A 86 12.39 10.43 17.64
CA ARG A 86 13.09 11.69 17.35
C ARG A 86 12.14 12.71 16.75
N THR A 87 12.17 13.94 17.24
CA THR A 87 11.48 15.06 16.58
C THR A 87 12.22 15.43 15.30
N ILE A 88 11.53 15.40 14.16
CA ILE A 88 12.09 15.67 12.84
C ILE A 88 11.58 16.98 12.23
N GLY A 89 10.60 17.62 12.86
CA GLY A 89 10.05 18.90 12.43
C GLY A 89 9.10 19.51 13.46
N LYS A 90 8.73 20.77 13.23
CA LYS A 90 7.76 21.52 14.02
C LYS A 90 6.75 22.17 13.08
N PHE A 91 5.48 21.80 13.22
CA PHE A 91 4.36 22.34 12.47
C PHE A 91 3.74 23.50 13.22
N ASP A 92 3.44 24.59 12.50
CA ASP A 92 2.65 25.68 13.03
C ASP A 92 1.17 25.28 13.01
N ILE A 93 0.74 24.68 14.12
CA ILE A 93 -0.65 24.28 14.38
C ILE A 93 -1.52 25.45 14.85
N GLN A 94 -0.94 26.61 15.15
CA GLN A 94 -1.69 27.80 15.57
C GLN A 94 -2.31 28.50 14.37
N SER A 95 -1.60 28.51 13.24
CA SER A 95 -2.08 29.15 12.01
C SER A 95 -2.55 28.16 10.94
N ASN A 96 -2.24 26.86 11.08
CA ASN A 96 -2.56 25.86 10.06
C ASN A 96 -3.18 24.60 10.66
N THR A 97 -3.99 23.93 9.87
CA THR A 97 -4.48 22.57 10.12
C THR A 97 -3.74 21.57 9.24
N TYR A 98 -3.54 20.35 9.75
CA TYR A 98 -2.84 19.26 9.06
C TYR A 98 -3.70 18.00 9.16
N ARG A 99 -3.79 17.25 8.05
CA ARG A 99 -4.60 16.03 7.95
C ARG A 99 -3.94 14.99 7.05
N HIS A 100 -4.45 13.76 7.11
CA HIS A 100 -4.12 12.65 6.22
C HIS A 100 -2.63 12.33 6.22
N LEU A 101 -2.02 12.36 7.41
CA LEU A 101 -0.60 12.02 7.57
C LEU A 101 -0.37 10.58 7.12
N THR A 102 0.48 10.43 6.11
CA THR A 102 0.73 9.14 5.48
C THR A 102 2.22 8.86 5.44
N LEU A 103 2.63 7.76 6.06
CA LEU A 103 3.99 7.24 5.99
C LEU A 103 4.09 6.17 4.93
N TYR A 104 5.17 6.23 4.16
CA TYR A 104 5.56 5.21 3.21
C TYR A 104 7.07 4.99 3.26
N VAL A 105 7.50 3.76 3.58
CA VAL A 105 8.92 3.41 3.70
C VAL A 105 9.25 2.33 2.68
N HIS A 106 10.26 2.58 1.84
CA HIS A 106 10.75 1.59 0.88
C HIS A 106 12.22 1.83 0.55
N ASN A 107 13.02 0.76 0.43
CA ASN A 107 14.46 0.82 0.16
C ASN A 107 15.20 1.86 1.04
N ASN A 108 14.85 1.92 2.33
CA ASN A 108 15.38 2.85 3.32
C ASN A 108 15.16 4.36 2.98
N ILE A 109 14.26 4.66 2.06
CA ILE A 109 13.73 6.00 1.77
C ILE A 109 12.43 6.16 2.57
N VAL A 110 12.35 7.24 3.34
CA VAL A 110 11.17 7.57 4.13
C VAL A 110 10.41 8.67 3.39
N ASN A 111 9.18 8.40 2.99
CA ASN A 111 8.29 9.37 2.35
C ASN A 111 7.14 9.66 3.32
N ILE A 112 6.92 10.94 3.62
CA ILE A 112 5.88 11.43 4.51
C ILE A 112 5.02 12.37 3.69
N PHE A 113 3.73 12.11 3.69
CA PHE A 113 2.73 12.94 3.03
C PHE A 113 1.74 13.47 4.04
N TYR A 114 1.23 14.67 3.80
CA TYR A 114 0.11 15.23 4.54
C TYR A 114 -0.51 16.34 3.71
N VAL A 115 -1.71 16.76 4.11
CA VAL A 115 -2.35 17.95 3.57
C VAL A 115 -2.42 19.03 4.64
N SER A 116 -2.10 20.28 4.26
CA SER A 116 -2.13 21.44 5.15
C SER A 116 -3.08 22.52 4.61
N ALA A 117 -3.69 23.32 5.49
CA ALA A 117 -4.40 24.53 5.10
C ALA A 117 -4.25 25.60 6.18
N ASN A 118 -4.26 26.87 5.75
CA ASN A 118 -4.22 27.99 6.68
C ASN A 118 -5.61 28.20 7.31
N LEU A 119 -5.67 28.44 8.62
CA LEU A 119 -6.94 28.61 9.35
C LEU A 119 -7.73 29.85 8.92
N ILE A 120 -7.08 30.86 8.34
CA ILE A 120 -7.72 32.06 7.77
C ILE A 120 -8.39 31.73 6.43
N ASN A 121 -7.83 30.78 5.65
CA ASN A 121 -8.36 30.36 4.37
C ASN A 121 -8.42 28.82 4.26
N LEU A 122 -9.47 28.24 4.86
CA LEU A 122 -9.73 26.80 4.83
C LEU A 122 -10.22 26.28 3.46
N ASN A 123 -10.25 27.14 2.44
CA ASN A 123 -10.64 26.74 1.10
C ASN A 123 -9.45 26.32 0.23
N LEU A 124 -8.21 26.65 0.64
CA LEU A 124 -6.99 26.31 -0.07
C LEU A 124 -6.14 25.36 0.76
N TRP A 125 -6.03 24.13 0.27
CA TRP A 125 -5.26 23.05 0.87
C TRP A 125 -4.02 22.75 0.02
N THR A 126 -2.95 22.29 0.66
CA THR A 126 -1.69 21.95 0.00
C THR A 126 -1.30 20.52 0.35
N ILE A 127 -1.15 19.64 -0.63
CA ILE A 127 -0.52 18.33 -0.42
C ILE A 127 0.98 18.54 -0.43
N GLU A 128 1.65 18.06 0.62
CA GLU A 128 3.09 18.19 0.80
C GLU A 128 3.73 16.81 0.91
N HIS A 129 4.93 16.67 0.33
CA HIS A 129 5.73 15.46 0.36
C HIS A 129 7.09 15.77 0.99
N ILE A 130 7.38 15.18 2.15
CA ILE A 130 8.68 15.19 2.79
C ILE A 130 9.37 13.85 2.52
N VAL A 131 10.52 13.87 1.86
CA VAL A 131 11.33 12.69 1.59
C VAL A 131 12.65 12.75 2.36
N LYS A 132 12.99 11.66 3.04
CA LYS A 132 14.33 11.41 3.59
C LYS A 132 15.06 10.45 2.69
N GLN A 133 16.14 10.93 2.09
CA GLN A 133 17.09 10.06 1.40
C GLN A 133 18.46 10.23 2.04
N LYS A 134 19.03 9.12 2.54
CA LYS A 134 20.23 9.11 3.36
C LYS A 134 20.02 9.99 4.61
N ASN A 135 20.72 11.13 4.70
CA ASN A 135 20.65 12.07 5.82
C ASN A 135 20.10 13.44 5.44
N LYS A 136 19.48 13.59 4.26
CA LYS A 136 18.87 14.85 3.82
C LYS A 136 17.36 14.70 3.74
N TRP A 137 16.68 15.61 4.41
CA TRP A 137 15.24 15.81 4.29
C TRP A 137 14.98 16.85 3.20
N GLN A 138 14.07 16.54 2.29
CA GLN A 138 13.61 17.45 1.25
C GLN A 138 12.10 17.53 1.31
N LYS A 139 11.58 18.73 1.08
CA LYS A 139 10.15 19.01 1.09
C LYS A 139 9.72 19.49 -0.28
N HIS A 140 8.64 18.92 -0.78
CA HIS A 140 8.04 19.24 -2.08
C HIS A 140 6.57 19.61 -1.87
N ILE A 141 6.12 20.65 -2.57
CA ILE A 141 4.69 20.89 -2.77
C ILE A 141 4.26 19.97 -3.91
N VAL A 142 3.25 19.14 -3.66
CA VAL A 142 2.71 18.19 -4.64
C VAL A 142 1.61 18.85 -5.47
N ALA A 143 0.60 19.39 -4.79
CA ALA A 143 -0.53 20.05 -5.42
C ALA A 143 -1.18 21.05 -4.47
N ASN A 144 -1.77 22.10 -5.03
CA ASN A 144 -2.70 22.98 -4.33
C ASN A 144 -4.13 22.57 -4.71
N ILE A 145 -5.00 22.47 -3.72
CA ILE A 145 -6.35 21.93 -3.82
C ILE A 145 -7.32 22.98 -3.31
N PHE A 146 -8.30 23.32 -4.11
CA PHE A 146 -9.47 24.04 -3.62
C PHE A 146 -10.48 23.05 -3.06
N SER A 147 -10.92 23.24 -1.82
CA SER A 147 -11.90 22.37 -1.16
C SER A 147 -12.66 23.13 -0.09
N GLU A 148 -13.99 23.04 -0.05
CA GLU A 148 -14.79 23.80 0.91
C GLU A 148 -14.82 23.12 2.28
N LYS A 149 -14.21 23.76 3.29
CA LYS A 149 -14.21 23.38 4.74
C LYS A 149 -13.56 22.04 5.10
N ALA A 150 -13.67 21.02 4.27
CA ALA A 150 -13.09 19.70 4.47
C ALA A 150 -12.42 19.21 3.19
N VAL A 151 -11.36 18.43 3.31
CA VAL A 151 -10.62 17.84 2.20
C VAL A 151 -10.73 16.32 2.28
N ASP A 152 -11.13 15.70 1.17
CA ASP A 152 -11.15 14.24 1.04
C ASP A 152 -9.72 13.67 1.22
N PRO A 153 -9.56 12.46 1.77
CA PRO A 153 -8.26 11.79 1.77
C PRO A 153 -7.69 11.68 0.36
N PHE A 154 -6.38 11.89 0.23
CA PHE A 154 -5.64 11.48 -0.97
C PHE A 154 -5.17 10.03 -0.78
N PHE A 155 -5.01 9.30 -1.88
CA PHE A 155 -4.46 7.95 -1.86
C PHE A 155 -3.17 7.89 -2.65
N ILE A 156 -2.23 7.10 -2.14
CA ILE A 156 -0.93 6.86 -2.77
C ILE A 156 -0.69 5.37 -2.93
N ASP A 157 -0.01 5.02 -4.01
CA ASP A 157 0.53 3.68 -4.24
C ASP A 157 1.80 3.81 -5.09
N ARG A 158 2.57 2.73 -5.26
CA ARG A 158 3.77 2.74 -6.07
C ARG A 158 3.81 1.59 -7.07
N ASP A 159 4.59 1.85 -8.12
CA ASP A 159 5.02 0.82 -9.06
C ASP A 159 6.27 0.08 -8.56
N GLU A 160 6.65 -0.97 -9.28
CA GLU A 160 7.84 -1.76 -8.98
C GLU A 160 9.14 -0.96 -9.09
N PHE A 161 9.15 0.10 -9.91
CA PHE A 161 10.30 0.98 -10.11
C PHE A 161 10.50 1.98 -8.97
N GLY A 162 9.50 2.13 -8.10
CA GLY A 162 9.52 3.06 -6.97
C GLY A 162 8.98 4.45 -7.30
N ASN A 163 8.35 4.65 -8.46
CA ASN A 163 7.57 5.86 -8.70
C ASN A 163 6.34 5.86 -7.80
N ILE A 164 6.00 7.03 -7.27
CA ILE A 164 4.85 7.18 -6.37
C ILE A 164 3.71 7.79 -7.17
N HIS A 165 2.58 7.11 -7.20
CA HIS A 165 1.35 7.57 -7.81
C HIS A 165 0.46 8.17 -6.72
N LEU A 166 -0.23 9.26 -7.02
CA LEU A 166 -1.10 9.96 -6.09
C LEU A 166 -2.40 10.36 -6.78
N VAL A 167 -3.52 10.10 -6.12
CA VAL A 167 -4.85 10.58 -6.52
C VAL A 167 -5.45 11.45 -5.43
N TYR A 168 -6.13 12.53 -5.83
CA TYR A 168 -6.83 13.42 -4.90
C TYR A 168 -8.11 14.00 -5.53
N SER A 169 -8.99 14.52 -4.69
CA SER A 169 -10.17 15.27 -5.10
C SER A 169 -9.92 16.77 -4.92
N GLY A 170 -10.37 17.58 -5.87
CA GLY A 170 -10.30 19.04 -5.80
C GLY A 170 -11.49 19.69 -6.48
N LYS A 171 -11.97 20.79 -5.89
CA LYS A 171 -13.08 21.58 -6.43
C LYS A 171 -12.60 22.47 -7.56
N GLU A 172 -13.26 22.36 -8.70
CA GLU A 172 -13.10 23.26 -9.84
C GLU A 172 -14.48 23.85 -10.19
N TYR A 173 -14.59 25.17 -10.08
CA TYR A 173 -15.87 25.88 -10.13
C TYR A 173 -16.90 25.31 -9.13
N ASN A 174 -17.92 24.61 -9.62
CA ASN A 174 -19.01 24.08 -8.80
C ASN A 174 -18.89 22.59 -8.48
N ASN A 175 -17.98 21.86 -9.13
CA ASN A 175 -17.89 20.40 -9.02
C ASN A 175 -16.53 19.97 -8.48
N TYR A 176 -16.52 18.93 -7.66
CA TYR A 176 -15.29 18.23 -7.32
C TYR A 176 -14.89 17.29 -8.46
N ASN A 177 -13.60 17.28 -8.76
CA ASN A 177 -12.98 16.46 -9.78
C ASN A 177 -11.83 15.66 -9.18
N ILE A 178 -11.58 14.50 -9.79
CA ILE A 178 -10.48 13.61 -9.40
C ILE A 178 -9.27 13.92 -10.26
N TYR A 179 -8.13 14.12 -9.61
CA TYR A 179 -6.86 14.43 -10.25
C TYR A 179 -5.80 13.41 -9.87
N TYR A 180 -4.91 13.14 -10.82
CA TYR A 180 -3.79 12.22 -10.71
C TYR A 180 -2.46 12.94 -10.92
N LEU A 181 -1.47 12.57 -10.11
CA LEU A 181 -0.08 12.98 -10.24
C LEU A 181 0.84 11.79 -9.96
N PHE A 182 2.09 11.90 -10.40
CA PHE A 182 3.12 10.94 -10.02
C PHE A 182 4.46 11.61 -9.72
N TYR A 183 5.23 10.98 -8.85
CA TYR A 183 6.61 11.30 -8.53
C TYR A 183 7.52 10.32 -9.25
N ASN A 184 8.37 10.86 -10.11
CA ASN A 184 9.39 10.06 -10.76
C ASN A 184 10.62 9.96 -9.86
N ILE A 185 10.97 8.74 -9.46
CA ILE A 185 12.07 8.48 -8.52
C ILE A 185 13.45 8.80 -9.12
N PHE A 186 13.60 8.66 -10.45
CA PHE A 186 14.85 8.94 -11.17
C PHE A 186 15.11 10.43 -11.27
N THR A 187 14.11 11.22 -11.67
CA THR A 187 14.24 12.69 -11.74
C THR A 187 14.03 13.38 -10.39
N LYS A 188 13.54 12.65 -9.38
CA LYS A 188 13.22 13.14 -8.03
C LYS A 188 12.25 14.32 -8.03
N ARG A 189 11.24 14.27 -8.90
CA ARG A 189 10.30 15.37 -9.14
C ARG A 189 8.88 14.83 -9.32
N TRP A 190 7.92 15.60 -8.84
CA TRP A 190 6.52 15.43 -9.20
C TRP A 190 6.29 15.92 -10.63
N ALA A 191 5.34 15.28 -11.32
CA ALA A 191 4.77 15.84 -12.54
C ALA A 191 4.22 17.24 -12.25
N THR A 192 4.42 18.17 -13.18
CA THR A 192 4.06 19.59 -12.99
C THR A 192 2.58 19.87 -13.19
N THR A 193 1.89 19.01 -13.94
CA THR A 193 0.49 19.22 -14.33
C THR A 193 -0.32 18.00 -13.92
N PRO A 194 -1.30 18.17 -12.99
CA PRO A 194 -2.22 17.11 -12.63
C PRO A 194 -3.04 16.68 -13.85
N THR A 195 -3.22 15.38 -14.02
CA THR A 195 -4.14 14.83 -15.02
C THR A 195 -5.53 14.74 -14.39
N GLN A 196 -6.52 15.41 -14.99
CA GLN A 196 -7.90 15.23 -14.57
C GLN A 196 -8.42 13.86 -15.03
N ILE A 197 -8.90 13.05 -14.09
CA ILE A 197 -9.37 11.69 -14.31
C ILE A 197 -10.89 11.67 -14.48
N SER A 198 -11.64 12.43 -13.68
CA SER A 198 -13.11 12.44 -13.75
C SER A 198 -13.66 13.46 -14.76
N SER A 199 -14.95 13.33 -15.08
CA SER A 199 -15.68 14.33 -15.87
C SER A 199 -16.13 15.51 -14.99
N SER A 200 -16.04 16.73 -15.52
CA SER A 200 -16.51 17.95 -14.84
C SER A 200 -18.04 18.13 -14.85
N LEU A 201 -18.79 17.19 -15.44
CA LEU A 201 -20.26 17.30 -15.56
C LEU A 201 -21.02 17.02 -14.26
N SER A 202 -20.38 16.38 -13.29
CA SER A 202 -20.97 16.00 -12.00
C SER A 202 -19.95 16.12 -10.88
N ASN A 203 -20.42 16.10 -9.64
CA ASN A 203 -19.52 16.05 -8.49
C ASN A 203 -18.86 14.67 -8.38
N ASN A 204 -17.55 14.63 -8.17
CA ASN A 204 -16.75 13.41 -8.04
C ASN A 204 -16.01 13.39 -6.70
N THR A 205 -16.14 12.30 -5.94
CA THR A 205 -15.63 12.22 -4.56
C THR A 205 -15.07 10.83 -4.25
N LEU A 206 -14.40 10.70 -3.10
CA LEU A 206 -13.88 9.43 -2.58
C LEU A 206 -13.00 8.69 -3.60
N PRO A 207 -11.93 9.33 -4.11
CA PRO A 207 -11.03 8.65 -5.02
C PRO A 207 -10.31 7.50 -4.31
N TYR A 208 -9.89 6.50 -5.06
CA TYR A 208 -9.00 5.44 -4.59
C TYR A 208 -8.02 5.07 -5.70
N LEU A 209 -6.80 4.72 -5.33
CA LEU A 209 -5.70 4.40 -6.25
C LEU A 209 -5.10 3.04 -5.88
N PHE A 210 -4.86 2.24 -6.91
CA PHE A 210 -4.18 0.96 -6.79
C PHE A 210 -3.28 0.73 -7.99
N VAL A 211 -2.08 0.23 -7.76
CA VAL A 211 -1.13 -0.21 -8.80
C VAL A 211 -1.00 -1.72 -8.72
N ASP A 212 -1.33 -2.42 -9.80
CA ASP A 212 -1.29 -3.89 -9.83
C ASP A 212 0.13 -4.45 -9.99
N SER A 213 0.26 -5.78 -9.92
CA SER A 213 1.51 -6.53 -10.14
C SER A 213 2.14 -6.33 -11.52
N HIS A 214 1.38 -5.78 -12.49
CA HIS A 214 1.83 -5.49 -13.86
C HIS A 214 2.11 -3.99 -14.07
N ASN A 215 2.14 -3.20 -12.98
CA ASN A 215 2.27 -1.74 -12.97
C ASN A 215 1.17 -1.00 -13.75
N ASN A 216 0.01 -1.62 -13.94
CA ASN A 216 -1.17 -0.87 -14.38
C ASN A 216 -1.68 -0.03 -13.21
N ILE A 217 -2.14 1.17 -13.52
CA ILE A 217 -2.67 2.11 -12.53
C ILE A 217 -4.18 2.09 -12.63
N HIS A 218 -4.84 1.90 -11.49
CA HIS A 218 -6.28 1.82 -11.37
C HIS A 218 -6.78 2.93 -10.46
N ILE A 219 -7.76 3.69 -10.94
CA ILE A 219 -8.39 4.77 -10.19
C ILE A 219 -9.90 4.53 -10.13
N LEU A 220 -10.42 4.50 -8.91
CA LEU A 220 -11.85 4.43 -8.61
C LEU A 220 -12.33 5.74 -8.04
N TRP A 221 -13.59 6.12 -8.30
CA TRP A 221 -14.24 7.26 -7.64
C TRP A 221 -15.76 7.18 -7.78
N TYR A 222 -16.49 7.88 -6.93
CA TYR A 222 -17.94 8.03 -7.07
C TYR A 222 -18.29 9.33 -7.77
N SER A 223 -19.16 9.27 -8.78
CA SER A 223 -19.82 10.45 -9.35
C SER A 223 -21.25 10.54 -8.84
N SER A 224 -21.68 11.72 -8.41
CA SER A 224 -23.05 11.93 -7.95
C SER A 224 -23.89 12.62 -9.03
N ASN A 225 -24.96 11.97 -9.48
CA ASN A 225 -25.95 12.57 -10.38
C ASN A 225 -27.34 12.35 -9.79
N ASN A 226 -28.08 13.42 -9.48
CA ASN A 226 -29.46 13.37 -8.99
C ASN A 226 -29.71 12.37 -7.84
N ARG A 227 -28.79 12.33 -6.85
CA ARG A 227 -28.77 11.48 -5.63
C ARG A 227 -28.29 10.04 -5.80
N ASP A 228 -28.10 9.56 -7.02
CA ASP A 228 -27.42 8.29 -7.28
C ASP A 228 -25.89 8.52 -7.29
N TYR A 229 -25.15 7.64 -6.63
CA TYR A 229 -23.68 7.63 -6.61
C TYR A 229 -23.18 6.49 -7.49
N PHE A 230 -22.60 6.78 -8.65
CA PHE A 230 -22.10 5.78 -9.57
C PHE A 230 -20.62 5.55 -9.33
N LEU A 231 -20.21 4.29 -9.11
CA LEU A 231 -18.80 3.95 -9.06
C LEU A 231 -18.23 3.97 -10.49
N ASN A 232 -17.22 4.80 -10.69
CA ASN A 232 -16.49 4.92 -11.95
C ASN A 232 -15.09 4.35 -11.78
N TYR A 233 -14.52 3.92 -12.91
CA TYR A 233 -13.22 3.30 -12.94
C TYR A 233 -12.47 3.68 -14.22
N LYS A 234 -11.24 4.13 -14.04
CA LYS A 234 -10.27 4.36 -15.11
C LYS A 234 -9.01 3.58 -14.84
N ARG A 235 -8.42 3.07 -15.90
CA ARG A 235 -7.12 2.41 -15.86
C ARG A 235 -6.13 3.06 -16.79
N TYR A 236 -4.86 3.00 -16.44
CA TYR A 236 -3.74 3.34 -17.28
C TYR A 236 -2.81 2.13 -17.38
N SER A 237 -2.42 1.77 -18.60
CA SER A 237 -1.50 0.66 -18.86
C SER A 237 -0.42 1.09 -19.84
N SER A 238 0.78 0.57 -19.69
CA SER A 238 1.89 0.75 -20.64
C SER A 238 1.84 -0.25 -21.81
N ILE A 239 0.92 -1.23 -21.76
CA ILE A 239 0.83 -2.35 -22.70
C ILE A 239 -0.57 -2.41 -23.31
N GLY A 240 -0.69 -2.98 -24.52
CA GLY A 240 -1.95 -3.21 -25.23
C GLY A 240 -2.45 -2.01 -26.04
N ASP A 241 -3.68 -2.13 -26.55
CA ASP A 241 -4.24 -1.19 -27.53
C ASP A 241 -4.43 0.23 -27.00
N SER A 242 -4.64 0.38 -25.69
CA SER A 242 -4.78 1.69 -25.01
C SER A 242 -3.51 2.08 -24.25
N ARG A 243 -2.33 1.65 -24.72
CA ARG A 243 -1.05 1.96 -24.08
C ARG A 243 -0.87 3.47 -23.89
N TYR A 244 -0.38 3.84 -22.71
CA TYR A 244 -0.09 5.21 -22.30
C TYR A 244 -1.31 6.15 -22.31
N GLN A 245 -2.52 5.60 -22.26
CA GLN A 245 -3.76 6.38 -22.22
C GLN A 245 -4.66 5.91 -21.08
N TRP A 246 -5.35 6.86 -20.45
CA TRP A 246 -6.41 6.57 -19.49
C TRP A 246 -7.64 6.04 -20.22
N LYS A 247 -8.06 4.83 -19.87
CA LYS A 247 -9.26 4.18 -20.42
C LYS A 247 -10.31 4.03 -19.33
N GLU A 248 -11.48 4.57 -19.60
CA GLU A 248 -12.66 4.39 -18.73
C GLU A 248 -13.31 3.04 -19.03
N ILE A 249 -13.56 2.28 -17.97
CA ILE A 249 -14.19 0.97 -18.06
C ILE A 249 -15.51 1.05 -17.30
N LYS A 250 -16.60 0.67 -17.97
CA LYS A 250 -17.94 0.70 -17.37
C LYS A 250 -18.06 -0.41 -16.34
N LEU A 251 -18.39 -0.03 -15.11
CA LEU A 251 -18.77 -0.94 -14.05
C LEU A 251 -20.31 -1.09 -14.00
N PRO A 252 -20.85 -2.13 -13.33
CA PRO A 252 -22.27 -2.23 -13.04
C PRO A 252 -22.81 -0.98 -12.32
N LYS A 253 -24.10 -0.68 -12.45
CA LYS A 253 -24.71 0.44 -11.71
C LYS A 253 -24.68 0.11 -10.21
N ILE A 254 -23.82 0.82 -9.49
CA ILE A 254 -23.65 0.73 -8.05
C ILE A 254 -24.29 1.98 -7.45
N LEU A 255 -24.98 1.85 -6.32
CA LEU A 255 -25.43 2.98 -5.50
C LEU A 255 -24.43 3.15 -4.36
N GLY A 256 -23.49 4.10 -4.52
CA GLY A 256 -22.46 4.37 -3.53
C GLY A 256 -23.02 4.80 -2.17
N TYR A 257 -22.36 4.32 -1.12
CA TYR A 257 -22.48 4.84 0.24
C TYR A 257 -21.25 5.68 0.59
N ASN A 258 -21.24 6.39 1.72
CA ASN A 258 -20.17 7.31 2.13
C ASN A 258 -18.82 6.62 2.48
N TYR A 259 -18.40 5.59 1.73
CA TYR A 259 -17.17 4.82 1.91
C TYR A 259 -16.40 4.73 0.57
N PRO A 260 -15.07 4.91 0.55
CA PRO A 260 -14.27 4.79 -0.67
C PRO A 260 -14.25 3.34 -1.14
N ALA A 261 -14.55 3.07 -2.41
CA ALA A 261 -14.38 1.72 -2.96
C ALA A 261 -12.89 1.34 -2.93
N LEU A 262 -12.60 0.10 -2.55
CA LEU A 262 -11.25 -0.40 -2.40
C LEU A 262 -10.92 -1.35 -3.54
N MET A 263 -9.63 -1.42 -3.89
CA MET A 263 -9.10 -2.39 -4.83
C MET A 263 -7.91 -3.12 -4.23
N PHE A 264 -7.83 -4.41 -4.53
CA PHE A 264 -6.71 -5.27 -4.19
C PHE A 264 -6.50 -6.37 -5.24
N GLU A 265 -5.33 -6.99 -5.21
CA GLU A 265 -4.97 -8.11 -6.07
C GLU A 265 -4.82 -9.38 -5.23
N LYS A 266 -5.48 -10.46 -5.66
CA LYS A 266 -5.47 -11.77 -5.01
C LYS A 266 -5.42 -12.87 -6.06
N TYR A 267 -4.43 -13.75 -5.97
CA TYR A 267 -4.22 -14.86 -6.89
C TYR A 267 -4.27 -14.42 -8.37
N ASN A 268 -3.55 -13.33 -8.71
CA ASN A 268 -3.52 -12.70 -10.03
C ASN A 268 -4.87 -12.16 -10.54
N ASN A 269 -5.87 -12.04 -9.67
CA ASN A 269 -7.14 -11.40 -9.99
C ASN A 269 -7.26 -10.08 -9.24
N LEU A 270 -7.74 -9.06 -9.94
CA LEU A 270 -8.11 -7.80 -9.29
C LEU A 270 -9.50 -7.91 -8.70
N ASN A 271 -9.67 -7.36 -7.51
CA ASN A 271 -10.92 -7.31 -6.77
C ASN A 271 -11.26 -5.84 -6.50
N ILE A 272 -12.53 -5.45 -6.69
CA ILE A 272 -13.07 -4.18 -6.20
C ILE A 272 -14.10 -4.49 -5.14
N VAL A 273 -13.87 -4.00 -3.94
CA VAL A 273 -14.81 -4.13 -2.83
C VAL A 273 -15.44 -2.78 -2.53
N TYR A 274 -16.77 -2.76 -2.45
CA TYR A 274 -17.53 -1.55 -2.16
C TYR A 274 -18.74 -1.85 -1.27
N ILE A 275 -19.14 -0.84 -0.50
CA ILE A 275 -20.32 -0.92 0.36
C ILE A 275 -21.50 -0.26 -0.36
N SER A 276 -22.62 -0.99 -0.43
CA SER A 276 -23.90 -0.44 -0.86
C SER A 276 -24.97 -0.88 0.12
N GLN A 277 -25.65 0.10 0.73
CA GLN A 277 -26.61 -0.13 1.81
C GLN A 277 -25.96 -0.81 3.02
N GLU A 278 -26.35 -2.05 3.34
CA GLU A 278 -25.83 -2.86 4.45
C GLU A 278 -25.07 -4.09 3.94
N GLU A 279 -24.75 -4.11 2.65
CA GLU A 279 -24.00 -5.20 2.00
C GLU A 279 -22.67 -4.68 1.46
N ILE A 280 -21.65 -5.53 1.60
CA ILE A 280 -20.35 -5.34 0.96
C ILE A 280 -20.30 -6.27 -0.25
N PHE A 281 -19.98 -5.72 -1.41
CA PHE A 281 -19.93 -6.43 -2.68
C PHE A 281 -18.49 -6.59 -3.14
N ASN A 282 -18.20 -7.67 -3.86
CA ASN A 282 -16.91 -7.92 -4.49
C ASN A 282 -17.05 -8.12 -6.01
N LEU A 283 -16.44 -7.24 -6.80
CA LEU A 283 -16.25 -7.43 -8.24
C LEU A 283 -14.88 -8.03 -8.49
N VAL A 284 -14.78 -8.97 -9.42
CA VAL A 284 -13.51 -9.61 -9.79
C VAL A 284 -13.20 -9.35 -11.27
N SER A 285 -11.91 -9.17 -11.56
CA SER A 285 -11.35 -9.12 -12.90
C SER A 285 -10.19 -10.11 -13.01
N LYS A 286 -10.24 -10.92 -14.08
CA LYS A 286 -9.21 -11.92 -14.42
C LYS A 286 -8.25 -11.43 -15.51
N ASP A 287 -8.41 -10.19 -15.96
CA ASP A 287 -7.70 -9.61 -17.10
C ASP A 287 -7.14 -8.22 -16.77
N TYR A 288 -6.72 -8.04 -15.51
CA TYR A 288 -6.12 -6.81 -15.01
C TYR A 288 -7.00 -5.58 -15.25
N GLY A 289 -8.31 -5.76 -15.04
CA GLY A 289 -9.31 -4.70 -15.06
C GLY A 289 -9.73 -4.26 -16.46
N ILE A 290 -9.71 -5.14 -17.47
CA ILE A 290 -10.41 -4.89 -18.76
C ILE A 290 -11.91 -5.17 -18.57
N ASN A 291 -12.24 -6.30 -17.95
CA ASN A 291 -13.59 -6.74 -17.70
C ASN A 291 -13.79 -7.04 -16.21
N TRP A 292 -14.99 -6.77 -15.71
CA TRP A 292 -15.39 -6.96 -14.32
C TRP A 292 -16.71 -7.69 -14.23
N PHE A 293 -16.82 -8.61 -13.27
CA PHE A 293 -18.06 -9.32 -12.96
C PHE A 293 -18.26 -9.37 -11.44
N LEU A 294 -19.52 -9.40 -11.01
CA LEU A 294 -19.86 -9.60 -9.60
C LEU A 294 -19.57 -11.04 -9.22
N ASP A 295 -18.70 -11.22 -8.23
CA ASP A 295 -18.33 -12.54 -7.72
C ASP A 295 -19.24 -12.93 -6.55
N ASN A 296 -19.24 -12.13 -5.48
CA ASN A 296 -20.03 -12.39 -4.30
C ASN A 296 -20.36 -11.11 -3.51
N LYS A 297 -21.17 -11.27 -2.46
CA LYS A 297 -21.54 -10.21 -1.52
C LYS A 297 -21.67 -10.79 -0.11
N ARG A 298 -21.46 -9.96 0.92
CA ARG A 298 -21.59 -10.31 2.34
C ARG A 298 -22.39 -9.22 3.05
N HIS A 299 -23.18 -9.62 4.04
CA HIS A 299 -23.88 -8.68 4.92
C HIS A 299 -22.88 -8.04 5.89
N MET A 300 -23.10 -6.78 6.25
CA MET A 300 -22.32 -6.11 7.29
C MET A 300 -22.79 -6.60 8.66
N GLU A 301 -21.91 -7.22 9.44
CA GLU A 301 -22.27 -7.83 10.72
C GLU A 301 -22.14 -6.85 11.90
N GLN A 302 -21.28 -5.83 11.81
CA GLN A 302 -21.02 -4.87 12.88
C GLN A 302 -20.81 -3.44 12.34
N ASP A 303 -21.20 -2.46 13.16
CA ASP A 303 -21.08 -1.00 12.94
C ASP A 303 -20.31 -0.43 14.15
N PRO A 304 -19.22 0.37 13.96
CA PRO A 304 -18.74 0.98 12.72
C PRO A 304 -17.77 0.12 11.89
N VAL A 305 -17.80 0.35 10.57
CA VAL A 305 -16.80 -0.19 9.65
C VAL A 305 -15.56 0.69 9.64
N TYR A 306 -14.41 0.05 9.79
CA TYR A 306 -13.09 0.67 9.80
C TYR A 306 -12.46 0.55 8.41
N LEU A 307 -11.77 1.62 7.99
CA LEU A 307 -10.85 1.56 6.87
C LEU A 307 -9.47 1.26 7.44
N ILE A 308 -9.03 0.03 7.27
CA ILE A 308 -7.78 -0.46 7.84
C ILE A 308 -6.71 -0.35 6.77
N LYS A 309 -5.70 0.48 7.01
CA LYS A 309 -4.48 0.49 6.20
C LYS A 309 -3.67 -0.75 6.51
N TYR A 310 -3.26 -1.46 5.48
CA TYR A 310 -2.75 -2.81 5.61
C TYR A 310 -1.33 -2.92 5.06
N TYR A 311 -0.45 -3.53 5.84
CA TYR A 311 0.88 -3.92 5.39
C TYR A 311 1.14 -5.37 5.75
N ASN A 312 1.61 -6.16 4.78
CA ASN A 312 1.93 -7.55 5.03
C ASN A 312 3.17 -7.98 4.25
N LEU A 313 4.27 -8.23 4.97
CA LEU A 313 5.52 -8.72 4.38
C LEU A 313 5.48 -10.21 4.01
N THR A 314 4.57 -10.99 4.61
CA THR A 314 4.40 -12.41 4.24
C THR A 314 3.74 -12.57 2.87
N LEU A 315 3.03 -11.53 2.40
CA LEU A 315 2.40 -11.49 1.08
C LEU A 315 3.33 -11.05 -0.04
N ASN A 316 4.66 -11.05 0.16
CA ASN A 316 5.66 -10.86 -0.90
C ASN A 316 5.70 -11.99 -1.97
N ARG A 317 4.58 -12.69 -2.20
CA ARG A 317 4.33 -13.45 -3.42
C ARG A 317 3.83 -12.47 -4.47
N ARG A 318 4.39 -12.48 -5.69
CA ARG A 318 4.05 -11.54 -6.80
C ARG A 318 2.55 -11.41 -7.12
N GLU A 319 1.73 -12.32 -6.62
CA GLU A 319 0.34 -12.54 -7.00
C GLU A 319 -0.69 -11.90 -6.05
N ASN A 320 -0.26 -11.33 -4.92
CA ASN A 320 -1.14 -10.73 -3.92
C ASN A 320 -0.64 -9.33 -3.51
N LYS A 321 -1.50 -8.32 -3.57
CA LYS A 321 -1.19 -6.96 -3.11
C LYS A 321 -2.43 -6.28 -2.56
N LEU A 322 -2.33 -5.80 -1.32
CA LEU A 322 -3.43 -5.16 -0.60
C LEU A 322 -2.92 -3.94 0.16
N ASN A 323 -3.58 -2.80 -0.04
CA ASN A 323 -3.22 -1.55 0.64
C ASN A 323 -4.21 -1.20 1.77
N HIS A 324 -5.49 -1.54 1.58
CA HIS A 324 -6.55 -1.22 2.52
C HIS A 324 -7.60 -2.33 2.56
N TYR A 325 -8.28 -2.43 3.71
CA TYR A 325 -9.41 -3.31 3.94
C TYR A 325 -10.56 -2.60 4.64
N TYR A 326 -11.76 -3.13 4.46
CA TYR A 326 -12.82 -2.93 5.42
C TYR A 326 -12.72 -3.97 6.52
N GLY A 327 -12.92 -3.56 7.77
CA GLY A 327 -12.95 -4.47 8.90
C GLY A 327 -13.68 -3.89 10.10
N ASN A 328 -13.75 -4.67 11.18
CA ASN A 328 -14.22 -4.23 12.49
C ASN A 328 -13.17 -4.52 13.55
N ILE A 329 -13.25 -3.77 14.66
CA ILE A 329 -12.40 -3.98 15.82
C ILE A 329 -13.30 -4.12 17.05
N ASP A 330 -13.27 -5.28 17.68
CA ASP A 330 -14.01 -5.56 18.91
C ASP A 330 -13.06 -6.14 19.96
N ASN A 331 -12.95 -5.46 21.11
CA ASN A 331 -12.12 -5.88 22.26
C ASN A 331 -10.68 -6.32 21.91
N GLY A 332 -10.05 -5.65 20.94
CA GLY A 332 -8.67 -5.97 20.50
C GLY A 332 -8.56 -7.07 19.44
N SER A 333 -9.67 -7.72 19.07
CA SER A 333 -9.76 -8.60 17.91
C SER A 333 -10.13 -7.80 16.67
N ILE A 334 -9.46 -8.07 15.55
CA ILE A 334 -9.71 -7.43 14.27
C ILE A 334 -10.29 -8.47 13.32
N SER A 335 -11.45 -8.15 12.76
CA SER A 335 -12.05 -8.93 11.68
C SER A 335 -11.95 -8.14 10.37
N PHE A 336 -11.70 -8.85 9.28
CA PHE A 336 -11.58 -8.27 7.95
C PHE A 336 -12.68 -8.81 7.04
N TYR A 337 -13.33 -7.94 6.29
CA TYR A 337 -14.33 -8.35 5.30
C TYR A 337 -13.63 -8.81 4.01
N PHE A 338 -14.10 -9.92 3.43
CA PHE A 338 -13.53 -10.56 2.23
C PHE A 338 -12.06 -10.99 2.34
N ASP A 339 -11.61 -11.24 3.56
CA ASP A 339 -10.26 -11.69 3.83
C ASP A 339 -10.19 -13.19 4.10
N ASP A 340 -9.38 -13.88 3.30
CA ASP A 340 -8.97 -15.28 3.57
C ASP A 340 -7.44 -15.37 3.76
N PHE A 341 -6.72 -14.24 3.83
CA PHE A 341 -5.26 -14.18 4.05
C PHE A 341 -4.86 -14.34 5.52
N HIS A 342 -5.85 -14.46 6.39
CA HIS A 342 -5.74 -14.45 7.85
C HIS A 342 -6.36 -15.68 8.51
N GLU A 343 -6.31 -16.84 7.86
CA GLU A 343 -6.62 -18.12 8.52
C GLU A 343 -5.81 -18.32 9.81
N ASP A 344 -4.62 -17.71 9.90
CA ASP A 344 -3.76 -17.77 11.09
C ASP A 344 -4.16 -16.81 12.23
N LEU A 345 -5.11 -15.90 12.01
CA LEU A 345 -5.72 -15.08 13.05
C LEU A 345 -7.00 -15.72 13.61
N LEU A 346 -7.51 -16.79 13.01
CA LEU A 346 -8.60 -17.59 13.57
C LEU A 346 -8.09 -18.35 14.80
N ASP A 347 -8.96 -18.48 15.81
CA ASP A 347 -8.63 -19.11 17.09
C ASP A 347 -7.90 -20.44 16.91
N LYS A 348 -6.73 -20.57 17.57
CA LYS A 348 -5.90 -21.80 17.60
C LYS A 348 -6.60 -23.05 18.16
N ASN A 349 -7.88 -22.94 18.53
CA ASN A 349 -8.69 -24.04 19.06
C ASN A 349 -9.24 -24.99 17.97
N LEU A 350 -8.94 -24.75 16.69
CA LEU A 350 -9.45 -25.55 15.56
C LEU A 350 -8.36 -26.07 14.61
N ILE A 351 -7.10 -26.17 15.03
CA ILE A 351 -6.13 -26.95 14.24
C ILE A 351 -6.49 -28.43 14.40
N THR A 352 -6.98 -29.05 13.33
CA THR A 352 -7.25 -30.49 13.32
C THR A 352 -5.97 -31.27 13.01
N GLU A 353 -5.87 -32.53 13.43
CA GLU A 353 -4.71 -33.40 13.10
C GLU A 353 -4.45 -33.46 11.58
N ALA A 354 -5.49 -33.29 10.76
CA ALA A 354 -5.39 -33.24 9.31
C ALA A 354 -4.59 -32.04 8.78
N ASP A 355 -4.66 -30.89 9.47
CA ASP A 355 -3.95 -29.67 9.08
C ASP A 355 -2.45 -29.79 9.39
N LEU A 356 -2.11 -30.39 10.54
CA LEU A 356 -0.72 -30.72 10.92
C LEU A 356 -0.08 -31.74 9.97
N ASP A 357 -0.85 -32.72 9.50
CA ASP A 357 -0.38 -33.72 8.54
C ASP A 357 -0.23 -33.14 7.12
N LYS A 358 -1.02 -32.11 6.76
CA LYS A 358 -0.83 -31.40 5.50
C LYS A 358 0.46 -30.56 5.53
N GLU A 359 0.70 -29.81 6.60
CA GLU A 359 1.93 -29.03 6.75
C GLU A 359 3.19 -29.92 6.79
N LYS A 360 3.13 -31.08 7.43
CA LYS A 360 4.25 -32.04 7.42
C LYS A 360 4.58 -32.55 6.02
N ARG A 361 3.56 -32.87 5.21
CA ARG A 361 3.76 -33.33 3.83
C ARG A 361 4.35 -32.24 2.95
N GLU A 362 3.86 -31.01 3.06
CA GLU A 362 4.44 -29.86 2.34
C GLU A 362 5.91 -29.61 2.76
N LEU A 363 6.26 -29.83 4.03
CA LEU A 363 7.64 -29.72 4.52
C LEU A 363 8.55 -30.83 3.97
N GLU A 364 8.03 -32.06 3.80
CA GLU A 364 8.76 -33.17 3.18
C GLU A 364 9.02 -32.92 1.69
N ASP A 365 8.01 -32.50 0.94
CA ASP A 365 8.15 -32.15 -0.48
C ASP A 365 9.17 -31.01 -0.67
N LEU A 366 9.19 -30.04 0.23
CA LEU A 366 10.17 -28.95 0.19
C LEU A 366 11.60 -29.44 0.42
N LYS A 367 11.79 -30.42 1.34
CA LYS A 367 13.10 -31.02 1.61
C LYS A 367 13.61 -31.81 0.41
N ASP A 368 12.73 -32.56 -0.24
CA ASP A 368 13.08 -33.33 -1.43
C ASP A 368 13.46 -32.41 -2.60
N THR A 369 12.71 -31.32 -2.78
CA THR A 369 13.04 -30.29 -3.77
C THR A 369 14.40 -29.64 -3.48
N LEU A 370 14.71 -29.38 -2.20
CA LEU A 370 15.98 -28.79 -1.79
C LEU A 370 17.15 -29.75 -2.00
N LEU A 371 16.94 -31.05 -1.81
CA LEU A 371 17.93 -32.09 -2.08
C LEU A 371 18.22 -32.20 -3.58
N ASP A 372 17.20 -32.10 -4.44
CA ASP A 372 17.39 -32.13 -5.90
C ASP A 372 18.16 -30.90 -6.38
N LEU A 373 17.81 -29.70 -5.89
CA LEU A 373 18.55 -28.47 -6.19
C LEU A 373 20.02 -28.55 -5.75
N GLN A 374 20.31 -29.18 -4.61
CA GLN A 374 21.69 -29.40 -4.17
C GLN A 374 22.47 -30.31 -5.12
N LYS A 375 21.85 -31.38 -5.65
CA LYS A 375 22.46 -32.26 -6.64
C LYS A 375 22.73 -31.55 -7.97
N GLN A 376 21.77 -30.73 -8.43
CA GLN A 376 21.95 -29.92 -9.64
C GLN A 376 23.11 -28.92 -9.46
N LEU A 377 23.22 -28.29 -8.29
CA LEU A 377 24.33 -27.40 -7.96
C LEU A 377 25.69 -28.10 -7.97
N SER A 378 25.78 -29.35 -7.47
CA SER A 378 27.03 -30.11 -7.56
C SER A 378 27.42 -30.45 -8.99
N ALA A 379 26.46 -30.86 -9.83
CA ALA A 379 26.71 -31.17 -11.24
C ALA A 379 27.19 -29.93 -12.01
N ILE A 380 26.55 -28.78 -11.80
CA ILE A 380 26.98 -27.50 -12.41
C ILE A 380 28.41 -27.13 -11.97
N LYS A 381 28.78 -27.42 -10.72
CA LYS A 381 30.13 -27.16 -10.22
C LYS A 381 31.19 -28.04 -10.90
N GLU A 382 30.88 -29.31 -11.12
CA GLU A 382 31.76 -30.24 -11.85
C GLU A 382 31.93 -29.82 -13.32
N ASP A 383 30.84 -29.40 -13.98
CA ASP A 383 30.90 -28.87 -15.34
C ASP A 383 31.76 -27.61 -15.44
N MET A 384 31.66 -26.69 -14.46
CA MET A 384 32.51 -25.51 -14.40
C MET A 384 33.99 -25.86 -14.24
N GLU A 385 34.33 -26.85 -13.40
CA GLU A 385 35.70 -27.34 -13.23
C GLU A 385 36.25 -27.92 -14.54
N SER A 386 35.42 -28.71 -15.25
CA SER A 386 35.76 -29.28 -16.57
C SER A 386 36.01 -28.20 -17.63
N ILE A 387 35.17 -27.17 -17.68
CA ILE A 387 35.33 -26.02 -18.59
C ILE A 387 36.63 -25.27 -18.27
N LYS A 388 36.90 -25.03 -16.98
CA LYS A 388 38.12 -24.35 -16.52
C LYS A 388 39.39 -25.10 -16.95
N ASN A 389 39.41 -26.43 -16.79
CA ASN A 389 40.53 -27.25 -17.22
C ASN A 389 40.73 -27.19 -18.75
N LYS A 390 39.64 -27.24 -19.52
CA LYS A 390 39.70 -27.09 -20.99
C LYS A 390 40.23 -25.72 -21.42
N LEU A 391 39.89 -24.66 -20.69
CA LEU A 391 40.40 -23.30 -20.95
C LEU A 391 41.90 -23.21 -20.70
N GLN A 392 42.41 -23.79 -19.61
CA GLN A 392 43.86 -23.86 -19.35
C GLN A 392 44.60 -24.62 -20.46
N ASP A 393 44.06 -25.76 -20.90
CA ASP A 393 44.60 -26.53 -22.02
C ASP A 393 44.69 -25.72 -23.33
N ILE A 394 43.68 -24.87 -23.59
CA ILE A 394 43.64 -23.99 -24.76
C ILE A 394 44.69 -22.87 -24.62
N GLU A 395 44.81 -22.27 -23.44
CA GLU A 395 45.81 -21.23 -23.16
C GLU A 395 47.24 -21.75 -23.33
N GLU A 396 47.54 -22.94 -22.81
CA GLU A 396 48.85 -23.59 -22.98
C GLU A 396 49.15 -23.91 -24.45
N LYS A 397 48.15 -24.40 -25.20
CA LYS A 397 48.27 -24.63 -26.65
C LYS A 397 48.46 -23.33 -27.44
N ALA A 398 47.84 -22.22 -27.01
CA ALA A 398 48.02 -20.92 -27.64
C ALA A 398 49.42 -20.33 -27.37
N LEU A 399 49.95 -20.51 -26.16
CA LEU A 399 51.31 -20.11 -25.76
C LEU A 399 52.38 -20.90 -26.53
N SER A 400 52.20 -22.22 -26.69
CA SER A 400 53.11 -23.05 -27.50
C SER A 400 53.07 -22.70 -28.99
N LYS A 401 51.91 -22.35 -29.57
CA LYS A 401 51.84 -21.86 -30.96
C LYS A 401 52.54 -20.51 -31.16
N LYS A 402 52.49 -19.60 -30.17
CA LYS A 402 53.21 -18.31 -30.22
C LYS A 402 54.73 -18.50 -30.17
N SER A 403 55.26 -19.51 -29.47
CA SER A 403 56.71 -19.79 -29.48
C SER A 403 57.19 -20.35 -30.82
N PHE A 404 56.36 -21.10 -31.54
CA PHE A 404 56.64 -21.59 -32.90
C PHE A 404 56.61 -20.49 -33.98
N LEU A 405 55.82 -19.43 -33.80
CA LEU A 405 55.76 -18.29 -34.74
C LEU A 405 56.93 -17.29 -34.56
N ASN A 406 57.70 -17.39 -33.47
CA ASN A 406 58.89 -16.56 -33.23
C ASN A 406 60.19 -17.14 -33.83
N ILE A 407 60.11 -18.16 -34.69
CA ILE A 407 61.26 -18.70 -35.42
C ILE A 407 60.96 -18.62 -36.93
N ARG A 408 61.11 -17.44 -37.52
CA ARG A 408 61.64 -17.24 -38.89
C ARG A 408 61.74 -15.76 -39.27
N TRP A 409 63.00 -15.33 -39.44
CA TRP A 409 63.55 -14.13 -40.09
C TRP A 409 63.49 -12.80 -39.34
#